data_AF-A0A352WC20-F1
#
_entry.id   AF-A0A352WC20-F1
#
_cell.length_a   1.000
_cell.length_b   1.000
_cell.length_c   1.000
_cell.angle_alpha   90.00
_cell.angle_beta   90.00
_cell.angle_gamma   90.00
#
_symmetry.space_group_name_H-M   'P 1'
#
loop_
_entity.id
_entity.type
_entity.pdbx_description
1 polymer ?
#
loop_
_entity_poly.entity_id
_entity_poly.type
_entity_poly.pdbx_seq_one_letter_code
_entity_poly.pdbx_strand_id
1 'polypeptide(L)'
;VSSVEQVEAAGCSFCFTDGHADMAISKYYRNPEHLSLLDWPLMKSRYWNDTIEDNDRKRRRQAEFLVHSFFPLTLVQEIGVFDNDYRNLATEILNRMGHNIPIKVWNGWYF
;
A
#
# COMPACT_ATOMS: atom_id res chain seq x y z
N VAL A 1 6.63 3.09 -1.03
CA VAL A 1 6.89 1.67 -0.70
C VAL A 1 7.49 1.60 0.68
N SER A 2 7.01 0.62 1.43
CA SER A 2 7.45 0.22 2.76
C SER A 2 7.17 -1.27 2.89
N SER A 3 7.48 -1.87 4.04
CA SER A 3 7.16 -3.28 4.30
C SER A 3 6.49 -3.46 5.66
N VAL A 4 5.69 -4.52 5.80
CA VAL A 4 5.00 -4.87 7.05
C VAL A 4 6.02 -5.20 8.13
N GLU A 5 7.09 -5.91 7.77
CA GLU A 5 8.16 -6.32 8.68
C GLU A 5 8.87 -5.11 9.29
N GLN A 6 9.11 -4.05 8.52
CA GLN A 6 9.71 -2.83 9.04
C GLN A 6 8.76 -2.05 9.95
N VAL A 7 7.46 -2.04 9.65
CA VAL A 7 6.44 -1.42 10.52
C VAL A 7 6.36 -2.16 11.86
N GLU A 8 6.34 -3.49 11.82
CA GLU A 8 6.31 -4.33 13.01
C GLU A 8 7.59 -4.18 13.84
N ALA A 9 8.76 -4.23 13.20
CA ALA A 9 10.05 -4.05 13.87
C ALA A 9 10.21 -2.65 14.49
N ALA A 10 9.58 -1.62 13.90
CA ALA A 10 9.55 -0.27 14.45
C ALA A 10 8.55 -0.11 15.61
N GLY A 11 7.81 -1.16 15.98
CA GLY A 11 6.82 -1.14 17.06
C GLY A 11 5.59 -0.29 16.75
N CYS A 12 5.32 0.01 15.48
CA CYS A 12 4.14 0.78 15.11
C CYS A 12 2.88 -0.06 15.35
N SER A 13 1.85 0.54 15.95
CA SER A 13 0.53 -0.09 16.00
C SER A 13 -0.12 -0.05 14.62
N PHE A 14 -0.50 -1.21 14.10
CA PHE A 14 -1.15 -1.33 12.80
C PHE A 14 -2.34 -2.28 12.83
N CYS A 15 -3.16 -2.19 11.78
CA CYS A 15 -4.09 -3.22 11.39
C CYS A 15 -4.16 -3.28 9.85
N PHE A 16 -4.71 -4.35 9.31
CA PHE A 16 -4.99 -4.42 7.88
C PHE A 16 -6.32 -5.12 7.62
N THR A 17 -6.88 -4.89 6.45
CA THR A 17 -8.18 -5.43 6.05
C THR A 17 -8.04 -6.39 4.89
N ASP A 18 -8.98 -7.35 4.76
CA ASP A 18 -9.06 -8.23 3.58
C ASP A 18 -9.76 -7.61 2.36
N GLY A 19 -10.15 -6.34 2.47
CA GLY A 19 -10.74 -5.55 1.42
C GLY A 19 -10.99 -4.12 1.90
N HIS A 20 -11.75 -3.32 1.15
CA HIS A 20 -12.00 -1.92 1.49
C HIS A 20 -12.53 -1.77 2.92
N ALA A 21 -11.81 -1.02 3.76
CA ALA A 21 -12.07 -0.93 5.20
C ALA A 21 -13.47 -0.41 5.56
N ASP A 22 -14.07 0.41 4.70
CA ASP A 22 -15.41 1.00 4.90
C ASP A 22 -16.57 0.03 4.63
N MET A 23 -16.30 -1.12 3.99
CA MET A 23 -17.34 -2.11 3.74
C MET A 23 -17.54 -3.01 4.96
N ALA A 24 -18.80 -3.12 5.42
CA ALA A 24 -19.16 -3.86 6.64
C ALA A 24 -18.73 -5.34 6.66
N ILE A 25 -18.50 -5.94 5.48
CA ILE A 25 -18.06 -7.34 5.35
C ILE A 25 -16.54 -7.51 5.46
N SER A 26 -15.76 -6.42 5.39
CA SER A 26 -14.31 -6.46 5.49
C SER A 26 -13.86 -6.79 6.91
N LYS A 27 -12.93 -7.73 7.04
CA LYS A 27 -12.38 -8.14 8.33
C LYS A 27 -11.06 -7.44 8.60
N TYR A 28 -10.80 -7.20 9.87
CA TYR A 28 -9.59 -6.55 10.35
C TYR A 28 -8.67 -7.56 11.02
N TYR A 29 -7.38 -7.46 10.74
CA TYR A 29 -6.33 -8.30 11.27
C TYR A 29 -5.21 -7.45 11.86
N ARG A 30 -4.50 -8.01 12.84
CA ARG A 30 -3.34 -7.38 13.51
C ARG A 30 -2.10 -8.27 13.52
N ASN A 31 -2.27 -9.56 13.24
CA ASN A 31 -1.16 -10.51 13.15
C ASN A 31 -0.70 -10.58 11.68
N PRO A 32 0.58 -10.27 11.35
CA PRO A 32 1.13 -10.41 10.01
C PRO A 32 0.95 -11.79 9.37
N GLU A 33 0.85 -12.87 10.15
CA GLU A 33 0.59 -14.21 9.62
C GLU A 33 -0.72 -14.28 8.82
N HIS A 34 -1.70 -13.44 9.16
CA HIS A 34 -2.96 -13.34 8.42
C HIS A 34 -2.85 -12.61 7.09
N LEU A 35 -1.69 -12.06 6.73
CA LEU A 35 -1.44 -11.58 5.36
C LEU A 35 -1.62 -12.69 4.34
N SER A 36 -1.41 -13.96 4.74
CA SER A 36 -1.72 -15.13 3.93
C SER A 36 -3.20 -15.27 3.52
N LEU A 37 -4.11 -14.59 4.20
CA LEU A 37 -5.56 -14.60 3.91
C LEU A 37 -5.95 -13.63 2.79
N LEU A 38 -5.05 -12.73 2.38
CA LEU A 38 -5.30 -11.78 1.29
C LEU A 38 -5.25 -12.50 -0.07
N ASP A 39 -6.10 -12.06 -1.00
CA ASP A 39 -6.09 -12.57 -2.37
C ASP A 39 -4.92 -11.97 -3.18
N TRP A 40 -3.71 -12.49 -2.94
CA TRP A 40 -2.49 -12.03 -3.61
C TRP A 40 -2.51 -12.12 -5.14
N PRO A 41 -3.07 -13.18 -5.76
CA PRO A 41 -3.30 -13.19 -7.21
C PRO A 41 -4.13 -11.98 -7.68
N LEU A 42 -5.20 -11.64 -6.96
CA LEU A 42 -6.01 -10.46 -7.27
C LEU A 42 -5.27 -9.14 -7.03
N MET A 43 -4.49 -9.01 -5.95
CA MET A 43 -3.68 -7.79 -5.69
C MET A 43 -2.71 -7.48 -6.82
N LYS A 44 -2.19 -8.52 -7.48
CA LYS A 44 -1.24 -8.41 -8.60
C LYS A 44 -1.95 -8.32 -9.97
N SER A 45 -3.28 -8.42 -10.00
CA SER A 45 -4.05 -8.39 -11.24
C SER A 45 -4.20 -6.96 -11.77
N ARG A 46 -3.99 -6.80 -13.07
CA ARG A 46 -4.23 -5.52 -13.77
C ARG A 46 -5.71 -5.18 -13.87
N TYR A 47 -6.55 -6.19 -14.05
CA TYR A 47 -8.01 -6.06 -14.09
C TYR A 47 -8.61 -6.78 -12.90
N TRP A 48 -9.43 -6.07 -12.15
CA TRP A 48 -9.99 -6.50 -10.88
C TRP A 48 -11.46 -6.10 -10.74
N ASN A 49 -12.10 -5.75 -11.86
CA ASN A 49 -13.55 -5.56 -11.88
C ASN A 49 -14.26 -6.84 -11.45
N ASP A 50 -15.40 -6.65 -10.79
CA ASP A 50 -16.33 -7.73 -10.47
C ASP A 50 -16.75 -8.48 -11.73
N THR A 51 -16.94 -9.79 -11.59
CA THR A 51 -17.49 -10.67 -12.61
C THR A 51 -18.76 -11.34 -12.08
N ILE A 52 -19.45 -12.09 -12.92
CA ILE A 52 -20.65 -12.84 -12.51
C ILE A 52 -20.27 -13.94 -11.50
N GLU A 53 -19.11 -14.56 -11.70
CA GLU A 53 -18.58 -15.65 -10.90
C GLU A 53 -17.94 -15.16 -9.59
N ASP A 54 -17.48 -13.91 -9.57
CA ASP A 54 -16.79 -13.31 -8.44
C ASP A 54 -17.09 -11.80 -8.38
N ASN A 55 -18.11 -11.47 -7.60
CA ASN A 55 -18.66 -10.12 -7.53
C ASN A 55 -18.06 -9.25 -6.39
N ASP A 56 -17.02 -9.75 -5.72
CA ASP A 56 -16.37 -9.09 -4.57
C ASP A 56 -14.90 -8.74 -4.84
N ARG A 57 -14.49 -8.74 -6.11
CA ARG A 57 -13.11 -8.53 -6.53
C ARG A 57 -12.66 -7.09 -6.24
N LYS A 58 -13.52 -6.12 -6.49
CA LYS A 58 -13.20 -4.70 -6.25
C LYS A 58 -12.91 -4.42 -4.79
N ARG A 59 -13.76 -4.92 -3.89
CA ARG A 59 -13.56 -4.76 -2.45
C ARG A 59 -12.26 -5.41 -2.02
N ARG A 60 -12.03 -6.67 -2.37
CA ARG A 60 -10.82 -7.40 -1.96
C ARG A 60 -9.55 -6.72 -2.49
N ARG A 61 -9.52 -6.24 -3.73
CA ARG A 61 -8.38 -5.50 -4.31
C ARG A 61 -7.99 -4.25 -3.52
N GLN A 62 -8.94 -3.66 -2.81
CA GLN A 62 -8.81 -2.47 -1.99
C GLN A 62 -8.53 -2.81 -0.50
N ALA A 63 -7.92 -3.96 -0.23
CA ALA A 63 -7.33 -4.24 1.08
C ALA A 63 -6.33 -3.13 1.48
N GLU A 64 -6.39 -2.69 2.74
CA GLU A 64 -5.57 -1.60 3.25
C GLU A 64 -4.67 -2.06 4.38
N PHE A 65 -3.48 -1.47 4.48
CA PHE A 65 -2.60 -1.61 5.64
C PHE A 65 -2.51 -0.27 6.35
N LEU A 66 -3.01 -0.21 7.57
CA LEU A 66 -3.29 1.02 8.31
C LEU A 66 -2.37 1.11 9.52
N VAL A 67 -1.52 2.13 9.58
CA VAL A 67 -0.71 2.47 10.76
C VAL A 67 -1.43 3.54 11.57
N HIS A 68 -1.52 3.35 12.88
CA HIS A 68 -2.22 4.26 13.77
C HIS A 68 -1.56 5.64 13.82
N SER A 69 -2.38 6.70 13.72
CA SER A 69 -1.97 8.11 13.73
C SER A 69 -1.11 8.54 12.55
N PHE A 70 0.20 8.26 12.57
CA PHE A 70 1.14 8.75 11.56
C PHE A 70 2.05 7.62 11.09
N PHE A 71 2.28 7.56 9.78
CA PHE A 71 3.29 6.67 9.21
C PHE A 71 4.67 7.34 9.26
N PRO A 72 5.68 6.78 9.95
CA PRO A 72 7.00 7.39 10.04
C PRO A 72 7.68 7.43 8.67
N LEU A 73 8.13 8.61 8.25
CA LEU A 73 8.81 8.79 6.96
C LEU A 73 10.11 7.98 6.87
N THR A 74 10.75 7.68 8.00
CA THR A 74 11.93 6.82 8.08
C THR A 74 11.68 5.36 7.66
N LEU A 75 10.42 4.93 7.61
CA LEU A 75 10.03 3.60 7.13
C LEU A 75 9.67 3.58 5.63
N VAL A 76 9.71 4.73 4.96
CA VAL A 76 9.51 4.81 3.51
C VAL A 76 10.83 4.47 2.80
N GLN A 77 10.84 3.34 2.11
CA GLN A 77 12.02 2.84 1.39
C GLN A 77 12.21 3.50 0.02
N GLU A 78 11.09 3.82 -0.64
CA GLU A 78 11.08 4.53 -1.92
C GLU A 78 9.73 5.20 -2.18
N ILE A 79 9.73 6.20 -3.04
CA ILE A 79 8.53 6.83 -3.60
C ILE A 79 8.43 6.43 -5.08
N GLY A 80 7.29 5.86 -5.45
CA GLY A 80 6.98 5.55 -6.84
C GLY A 80 6.23 6.70 -7.50
N VAL A 81 6.64 7.08 -8.70
CA VAL A 81 6.01 8.14 -9.51
C VAL A 81 5.72 7.63 -10.92
N PHE A 82 4.80 8.28 -11.63
CA PHE A 82 4.38 7.82 -12.96
C PHE A 82 5.45 8.05 -14.04
N ASP A 83 6.13 9.19 -14.02
CA ASP A 83 7.11 9.61 -15.02
C ASP A 83 8.24 10.47 -14.42
N ASN A 84 9.13 10.95 -15.29
CA ASN A 84 10.26 11.78 -14.89
C ASN A 84 9.88 13.19 -14.44
N ASP A 85 8.75 13.74 -14.89
CA ASP A 85 8.31 15.07 -14.48
C ASP A 85 7.91 15.04 -13.00
N TYR A 86 7.12 14.03 -12.60
CA TYR A 86 6.81 13.80 -11.20
C TYR A 86 8.02 13.38 -10.37
N ARG A 87 9.00 12.67 -10.96
CA ARG A 87 10.27 12.35 -10.29
C ARG A 87 11.02 13.63 -9.91
N ASN A 88 11.13 14.57 -10.85
CA ASN A 88 11.84 15.83 -10.64
C ASN A 88 11.13 16.67 -9.57
N LEU A 89 9.80 16.77 -9.65
CA LEU A 89 8.97 17.47 -8.66
C LEU A 89 9.17 16.88 -7.25
N ALA A 90 9.03 15.56 -7.10
CA ALA A 90 9.21 14.89 -5.80
C ALA A 90 10.65 15.07 -5.27
N THR A 91 11.66 15.01 -6.16
CA THR A 91 13.06 15.21 -5.80
C THR A 91 13.28 16.62 -5.24
N GLU A 92 12.71 17.64 -5.87
CA GLU A 92 12.82 19.02 -5.40
C GLU A 92 12.16 19.22 -4.02
N ILE A 93 11.00 18.59 -3.79
CA ILE A 93 10.33 18.63 -2.48
C ILE A 93 11.20 17.97 -1.40
N LEU A 94 11.71 16.76 -1.65
CA LEU A 94 12.53 16.04 -0.67
C LEU A 94 13.84 16.77 -0.36
N ASN A 95 14.50 17.35 -1.38
CA ASN A 95 15.72 18.13 -1.20
C ASN A 95 15.50 19.34 -0.29
N ARG A 96 14.37 20.06 -0.47
CA ARG A 96 14.01 21.20 0.40
C ARG A 96 13.76 20.78 1.84
N MET A 97 13.28 19.57 2.06
CA MET A 97 13.02 19.01 3.38
C MET A 97 14.25 18.30 3.99
N GLY A 98 15.35 18.17 3.25
CA GLY A 98 16.56 17.48 3.72
C GLY A 98 16.43 15.95 3.80
N HIS A 99 15.50 15.35 3.05
CA HIS A 99 15.31 13.90 3.02
C HIS A 99 15.93 13.28 1.77
N ASN A 100 16.53 12.09 1.93
CA ASN A 100 17.14 11.32 0.84
C ASN A 100 16.38 10.00 0.63
N ILE A 101 15.12 10.10 0.20
CA ILE A 101 14.29 8.92 -0.11
C ILE A 101 14.42 8.64 -1.61
N PRO A 102 14.76 7.41 -2.03
CA PRO A 102 14.81 7.04 -3.44
C PRO A 102 13.47 7.28 -4.14
N ILE A 103 13.51 7.91 -5.31
CA ILE A 103 12.34 8.08 -6.18
C ILE A 103 12.54 7.27 -7.46
N LYS A 104 11.55 6.43 -7.79
CA LYS A 104 11.57 5.56 -8.98
C LYS A 104 10.34 5.78 -9.85
N VAL A 105 10.55 5.73 -11.16
CA VAL A 105 9.46 5.76 -12.13
C VAL A 105 8.85 4.37 -12.27
N TRP A 106 7.57 4.24 -11.94
CA TRP A 106 6.78 3.02 -12.01
C TRP A 106 5.52 3.24 -12.86
N ASN A 107 5.70 3.27 -14.18
CA ASN A 107 4.60 3.48 -15.14
C ASN A 107 3.54 2.36 -15.13
N GLY A 108 3.87 1.19 -14.58
CA GLY A 108 2.99 0.03 -14.49
C GLY A 108 2.16 -0.05 -13.20
N TRP A 109 2.36 0.86 -12.24
CA TRP A 109 1.52 0.90 -11.06
C TRP A 109 0.15 1.45 -11.42
N TYR A 110 -0.86 0.61 -11.18
CA TYR A 110 -2.25 0.89 -11.45
C TYR A 110 -3.01 0.63 -10.14
N PHE A 111 -3.70 1.66 -9.66
CA PHE A 111 -4.62 1.52 -8.53
C PHE A 111 -5.97 1.06 -9.05
#